data_AF-A0A937FI93-F1
#
_entry.id   AF-A0A937FI93-F1
#
_cell.length_a   1.000
_cell.length_b   1.000
_cell.length_c   1.000
_cell.angle_alpha   90.00
_cell.angle_beta   90.00
_cell.angle_gamma   90.00
#
_symmetry.space_group_name_H-M   'P 1'
#
loop_
_entity.id
_entity.type
_entity.pdbx_description
1 polymer ?
#
loop_
_entity_poly.entity_id
_entity_poly.type
_entity_poly.pdbx_seq_one_letter_code
_entity_poly.pdbx_strand_id
1 'polypeptide(L)'
;MDLLNKIEDLEDIILMRCIIKKDCGDYFKAEDYNGKKYIIAKNRTSKNFKRGTDDTFYAYRENVGMLFKKEIYFPVSSDEYLKLKDIFEKKQ
;
A
#
# COMPACT_ATOMS: atom_id res chain seq x y z
N MET A 1 1.59 -13.86 7.26
CA MET A 1 0.39 -14.69 7.50
C MET A 1 -0.90 -13.85 7.60
N ASP A 2 -0.84 -12.51 7.76
CA ASP A 2 -2.07 -11.70 7.92
C ASP A 2 -2.64 -11.02 6.66
N LEU A 3 -1.91 -10.96 5.54
CA LEU A 3 -2.40 -10.21 4.36
C LEU A 3 -3.59 -10.92 3.68
N LEU A 4 -3.56 -12.26 3.58
CA LEU A 4 -4.64 -13.08 3.02
C LEU A 4 -5.98 -12.95 3.76
N ASN A 5 -5.95 -12.60 5.04
CA ASN A 5 -7.16 -12.41 5.83
C ASN A 5 -7.72 -10.98 5.72
N LYS A 6 -6.97 -10.07 5.09
CA LYS A 6 -7.30 -8.64 4.97
C LYS A 6 -7.75 -8.23 3.57
N ILE A 7 -7.54 -9.08 2.57
CA ILE A 7 -7.93 -8.83 1.18
C ILE A 7 -8.87 -9.94 0.73
N GLU A 8 -9.96 -9.55 0.09
CA GLU A 8 -10.99 -10.47 -0.40
C GLU A 8 -10.72 -10.83 -1.86
N ASP A 9 -10.17 -9.88 -2.62
CA ASP A 9 -9.82 -10.03 -4.03
C ASP A 9 -8.41 -9.47 -4.31
N LEU A 10 -7.77 -9.94 -5.39
CA LEU A 10 -6.55 -9.35 -5.93
C LEU A 10 -6.79 -7.89 -6.40
N GLU A 11 -8.03 -7.53 -6.76
CA GLU A 11 -8.42 -6.16 -7.10
C GLU A 11 -8.24 -5.17 -5.94
N ASP A 12 -8.15 -5.63 -4.69
CA ASP A 12 -7.86 -4.80 -3.52
C ASP A 12 -6.39 -4.32 -3.46
N ILE A 13 -5.52 -4.90 -4.29
CA ILE A 13 -4.13 -4.52 -4.44
C ILE A 13 -3.96 -3.64 -5.68
N ILE A 14 -3.45 -2.44 -5.46
CA ILE A 14 -3.17 -1.49 -6.53
C ILE A 14 -1.66 -1.36 -6.74
N LEU A 15 -1.25 -1.16 -8.00
CA LEU A 15 0.08 -0.66 -8.32
C LEU A 15 0.03 0.87 -8.32
N MET A 16 0.89 1.51 -7.53
CA MET A 16 0.92 2.97 -7.44
C MET A 16 2.34 3.51 -7.51
N ARG A 17 2.50 4.69 -8.09
CA ARG A 17 3.75 5.47 -8.08
C ARG A 17 3.52 6.78 -7.36
N CYS A 18 4.33 7.08 -6.36
CA CYS A 18 4.22 8.32 -5.62
C CYS A 18 5.56 8.82 -5.06
N ILE A 19 5.60 10.11 -4.74
CA ILE A 19 6.75 10.75 -4.13
C ILE A 19 6.46 10.96 -2.64
N ILE A 20 7.32 10.44 -1.78
CA ILE A 20 7.23 10.64 -0.32
C ILE A 20 7.52 12.10 0.00
N LYS A 21 6.53 12.81 0.55
CA LYS A 21 6.64 14.23 0.90
C LYS A 21 7.01 14.43 2.36
N LYS A 22 6.54 13.56 3.26
CA LYS A 22 6.73 13.72 4.71
C LYS A 22 6.69 12.39 5.46
N ASP A 23 7.55 12.28 6.47
CA ASP A 23 7.50 11.24 7.49
C ASP A 23 6.63 11.70 8.68
N CYS A 24 5.71 10.86 9.14
CA CYS A 24 4.78 11.14 10.23
C CYS A 24 4.78 10.04 11.31
N GLY A 25 5.91 9.38 11.58
CA GLY A 25 6.00 8.34 12.59
C GLY A 25 5.65 6.97 12.01
N ASP A 26 4.41 6.52 12.16
CA ASP A 26 3.95 5.20 11.65
C ASP A 26 3.52 5.22 10.18
N TYR A 27 3.48 6.41 9.58
CA TYR A 27 3.04 6.62 8.20
C TYR A 27 3.94 7.61 7.47
N PHE A 28 3.91 7.54 6.14
CA PHE A 28 4.38 8.58 5.24
C PHE A 28 3.19 9.30 4.60
N LYS A 29 3.33 10.60 4.35
CA LYS A 29 2.48 11.32 3.40
C LYS A 29 3.19 11.34 2.05
N ALA A 30 2.50 10.89 1.02
CA ALA A 30 3.00 10.85 -0.35
C ALA A 30 2.04 11.56 -1.30
N GLU A 31 2.52 11.86 -2.50
CA GLU A 31 1.73 12.52 -3.54
C GLU A 31 2.14 11.95 -4.91
N ASP A 32 1.19 11.69 -5.79
CA ASP A 32 1.49 11.35 -7.18
C ASP A 32 1.69 12.60 -8.05
N TYR A 33 1.98 12.36 -9.33
CA TYR A 33 2.21 13.43 -10.31
C TYR A 33 0.94 14.21 -10.68
N ASN A 34 -0.24 13.70 -10.35
CA ASN A 34 -1.52 14.38 -10.54
C ASN A 34 -1.91 15.20 -9.29
N GLY A 35 -1.05 15.25 -8.27
CA GLY A 35 -1.32 15.96 -7.02
C GLY A 35 -2.23 15.21 -6.05
N LYS A 36 -2.58 13.95 -6.32
CA LYS A 36 -3.38 13.14 -5.39
C LYS A 36 -2.49 12.71 -4.23
N LYS A 37 -3.03 12.87 -3.01
CA LYS A 37 -2.30 12.64 -1.75
C LYS A 37 -2.63 11.27 -1.18
N TYR A 38 -1.62 10.63 -0.61
CA TYR A 38 -1.69 9.29 -0.07
C TYR A 38 -1.11 9.23 1.35
N ILE A 39 -1.63 8.31 2.15
CA ILE A 39 -1.06 7.93 3.44
C ILE A 39 -0.54 6.51 3.30
N ILE A 40 0.77 6.36 3.35
CA ILE A 40 1.46 5.09 3.18
C ILE A 40 1.88 4.57 4.54
N ALA A 41 1.44 3.38 4.94
CA ALA A 41 1.86 2.74 6.18
C ALA A 41 3.34 2.33 6.12
N LYS A 42 4.02 2.47 7.26
CA LYS A 42 5.39 1.96 7.39
C LYS A 42 5.36 0.46 7.67
N ASN A 43 6.10 -0.29 6.88
CA ASN A 43 6.31 -1.71 7.07
C ASN A 43 7.66 -2.14 6.47
N ARG A 44 7.90 -3.45 6.42
CA ARG A 44 9.13 -4.03 5.87
C ARG A 44 9.43 -3.61 4.42
N THR A 45 8.39 -3.36 3.62
CA THR A 45 8.50 -3.03 2.20
C THR A 45 8.84 -1.55 2.02
N SER A 46 8.37 -0.67 2.91
CA SER A 46 8.69 0.77 2.91
C SER A 46 9.87 1.16 3.80
N LYS A 47 10.69 0.20 4.26
CA LYS A 47 11.82 0.46 5.18
C LYS A 47 12.85 1.48 4.66
N ASN A 48 13.00 1.58 3.35
CA ASN A 48 13.96 2.47 2.69
C ASN A 48 13.33 3.80 2.26
N PHE A 49 12.03 3.99 2.47
CA PHE A 49 11.34 5.21 2.07
C PHE A 49 11.78 6.37 2.96
N LYS A 50 12.07 7.50 2.31
CA LYS A 50 12.40 8.77 2.97
C LYS A 50 11.84 9.91 2.15
N ARG A 51 11.82 11.11 2.72
CA ARG A 51 11.38 12.31 1.97
C ARG A 51 12.16 12.42 0.65
N GLY A 52 11.44 12.61 -0.45
CA GLY A 52 11.98 12.69 -1.80
C GLY A 52 12.09 11.35 -2.53
N THR A 53 11.88 10.21 -1.87
CA THR A 53 11.76 8.92 -2.55
C THR A 53 10.59 8.96 -3.53
N ASP A 54 10.88 8.72 -4.80
CA ASP A 54 9.92 8.46 -5.88
C ASP A 54 10.00 6.96 -6.18
N ASP A 55 8.91 6.23 -5.94
CA ASP A 55 8.90 4.78 -6.06
C ASP A 55 7.56 4.27 -6.59
N THR A 56 7.60 3.11 -7.24
CA THR A 56 6.44 2.36 -7.74
C THR A 56 6.34 1.05 -7.00
N PHE A 57 5.22 0.82 -6.32
CA PHE A 57 5.02 -0.37 -5.48
C PHE A 57 3.56 -0.81 -5.46
N TYR A 58 3.35 -2.09 -5.14
CA TYR A 58 2.03 -2.62 -4.85
C TYR A 58 1.60 -2.19 -3.45
N ALA A 59 0.33 -1.88 -3.27
CA ALA A 59 -0.23 -1.60 -1.95
C ALA A 59 -1.66 -2.12 -1.85
N TYR A 60 -2.00 -2.68 -0.69
CA TYR A 60 -3.40 -2.93 -0.37
C TYR A 60 -3.99 -1.68 0.30
N ARG A 61 -5.26 -1.41 0.00
CA ARG A 61 -6.00 -0.26 0.54
C ARG A 61 -6.86 -0.68 1.73
N GLU A 62 -6.77 0.05 2.83
CA GLU A 62 -7.65 -0.13 4.00
C GLU A 62 -8.36 1.20 4.33
N ASN A 63 -9.67 1.14 4.57
CA ASN A 63 -10.43 2.28 5.09
C ASN A 63 -10.52 2.17 6.62
N VAL A 64 -9.80 3.04 7.31
CA VAL A 64 -9.73 3.01 8.78
C VAL A 64 -10.53 4.18 9.37
N GLY A 65 -11.23 3.92 10.48
CA GLY A 65 -11.98 4.92 11.22
C GLY A 65 -13.50 4.83 11.00
N MET A 66 -14.26 5.01 12.08
CA MET A 66 -15.72 4.82 12.08
C MET A 66 -16.48 6.07 11.61
N LEU A 67 -16.05 7.26 12.06
CA LEU A 67 -16.66 8.56 11.72
C LEU A 67 -15.91 9.28 10.59
N PHE A 68 -14.58 9.28 10.62
CA PHE A 68 -13.74 9.86 9.57
C PHE A 68 -12.94 8.74 8.92
N LYS A 69 -13.51 8.16 7.85
CA LYS A 69 -12.83 7.12 7.08
C LYS A 69 -11.59 7.72 6.43
N LYS A 70 -10.44 7.15 6.74
CA LYS A 70 -9.14 7.51 6.19
C LYS A 70 -8.63 6.34 5.39
N GLU A 71 -8.27 6.61 4.15
CA GLU A 71 -7.66 5.62 3.26
C GLU A 71 -6.17 5.51 3.59
N ILE A 72 -5.74 4.29 3.95
CA ILE A 72 -4.35 3.96 4.25
C ILE A 72 -3.89 2.89 3.27
N TYR A 73 -2.72 3.11 2.67
CA TYR A 73 -2.11 2.21 1.72
C TYR A 73 -0.96 1.49 2.40
N PHE A 74 -1.00 0.17 2.37
CA PHE A 74 0.00 -0.66 3.01
C PHE A 74 0.86 -1.34 1.93
N PRO A 75 2.14 -0.96 1.81
CA PRO A 75 3.02 -1.50 0.78
C PRO A 75 3.15 -3.03 0.85
N VAL A 76 3.08 -3.68 -0.31
CA VAL A 76 3.17 -5.13 -0.50
C VAL A 76 4.39 -5.38 -1.40
N SER A 77 5.25 -6.33 -1.02
CA SER A 77 6.39 -6.67 -1.88
C SER A 77 5.94 -7.41 -3.13
N SER A 78 6.75 -7.38 -4.19
CA SER A 78 6.45 -8.13 -5.42
C SER A 78 6.27 -9.63 -5.15
N ASP A 79 7.09 -10.22 -4.28
CA ASP A 79 6.96 -11.63 -3.89
C ASP A 79 5.65 -11.93 -3.16
N GLU A 80 5.18 -11.01 -2.32
CA GLU A 80 3.88 -11.14 -1.65
C GLU A 80 2.75 -11.07 -2.67
N TYR A 81 2.80 -10.11 -3.60
CA TYR A 81 1.82 -9.96 -4.66
C TYR A 81 1.74 -11.21 -5.54
N LEU A 82 2.88 -11.74 -5.99
CA LEU A 82 2.91 -12.95 -6.83
C LEU A 82 2.31 -14.17 -6.12
N LYS A 83 2.61 -14.35 -4.83
CA LYS A 83 2.01 -15.43 -4.02
C LYS A 83 0.50 -15.28 -3.91
N LEU A 84 0.00 -14.06 -3.74
CA LEU A 84 -1.43 -13.81 -3.68
C LEU A 84 -2.11 -14.08 -5.01
N LYS A 85 -1.51 -13.60 -6.11
CA LYS A 85 -1.97 -13.86 -7.47
C LYS A 85 -2.10 -15.37 -7.73
N ASP A 86 -1.06 -16.15 -7.42
CA ASP A 86 -1.09 -17.61 -7.57
C ASP A 86 -2.22 -18.28 -6.76
N ILE A 87 -2.53 -17.75 -5.57
CA ILE A 87 -3.59 -18.31 -4.71
C ILE A 87 -4.98 -17.99 -5.26
N PHE A 88 -5.21 -16.75 -5.70
CA PHE A 88 -6.50 -16.33 -6.23
C PHE A 88 -6.79 -16.97 -7.60
N GLU A 89 -5.78 -17.13 -8.46
CA GLU A 89 -5.92 -17.81 -9.76
C GLU A 89 -6.20 -19.32 -9.60
N LYS A 90 -5.68 -19.97 -8.55
CA LYS A 90 -5.96 -21.40 -8.27
C LYS A 90 -7.30 -21.66 -7.60
N LYS A 91 -7.98 -20.62 -7.10
CA LYS A 91 -9.32 -20.72 -6.49
C LYS A 91 -10.45 -20.58 -7.52
N GLN A 92 -10.13 -20.12 -8.73
CA GLN A 92 -11.04 -20.10 -9.88
C GLN A 92 -10.99 -21.44 -10.62
#